data_AF-A0AA39FCS0-F1
#
_entry.id   AF-A0AA39FCS0-F1
#
_cell.length_a   1.000
_cell.length_b   1.000
_cell.length_c   1.000
_cell.angle_alpha   90.00
_cell.angle_beta   90.00
_cell.angle_gamma   90.00
#
_symmetry.space_group_name_H-M   'P 1'
#
loop_
_entity.id
_entity.type
_entity.pdbx_description
1 polymer ?
#
loop_
_entity_poly.entity_id
_entity_poly.type
_entity_poly.pdbx_seq_one_letter_code
_entity_poly.pdbx_strand_id
1 'polypeptide(L)'
;MIGWMSYLSVVATLNFVVFFAVGPGSIPWMITAELFSQGPRPAAMSIAVLVNWMANFIVGIGFPSMMSVLDNYTFLPFSAFLAIFWIFTYKKVPETKNKTFEEILALFRHSHDRYDGKKQMNVLSSSYTTEMHQDQ
;
A
#
# COMPACT_ATOMS: atom_id res chain seq x y z
N MET A 1 -10.20 -6.94 -38.45
CA MET A 1 -10.17 -7.14 -36.99
C MET A 1 -10.78 -8.49 -36.68
N ILE A 2 -10.11 -9.30 -35.87
CA ILE A 2 -10.50 -10.68 -35.61
C ILE A 2 -11.54 -10.67 -34.48
N GLY A 3 -12.80 -10.99 -34.78
CA GLY A 3 -13.94 -10.80 -33.86
C GLY A 3 -13.80 -11.49 -32.49
N TRP A 4 -13.04 -12.59 -32.39
CA TRP A 4 -12.80 -13.26 -31.11
C TRP A 4 -11.96 -12.44 -30.12
N MET A 5 -11.10 -11.54 -30.62
CA MET A 5 -10.26 -10.70 -29.76
C MET A 5 -11.10 -9.68 -28.99
N SER A 6 -12.15 -9.13 -29.60
CA SER A 6 -13.06 -8.19 -28.95
C SER A 6 -13.81 -8.85 -27.78
N TYR A 7 -14.28 -10.09 -27.96
CA TYR A 7 -14.94 -10.84 -26.88
C TYR A 7 -13.98 -11.11 -25.71
N LEU A 8 -12.73 -11.48 -26.00
CA LEU A 8 -11.73 -11.68 -24.95
C LEU A 8 -11.41 -10.39 -24.20
N SER A 9 -11.26 -9.26 -24.90
CA SER A 9 -11.03 -7.96 -24.25
C SER A 9 -12.18 -7.60 -23.31
N VAL A 10 -13.43 -7.79 -23.74
CA VAL A 10 -14.61 -7.54 -22.89
C VAL A 10 -14.59 -8.43 -21.65
N VAL A 11 -14.36 -9.74 -21.81
CA VAL A 11 -14.32 -10.68 -20.68
C VAL A 11 -13.16 -10.37 -19.73
N ALA A 12 -12.00 -9.99 -20.25
CA ALA A 12 -10.84 -9.59 -19.45
C ALA A 12 -11.11 -8.31 -18.66
N THR A 13 -11.70 -7.29 -19.29
CA THR A 13 -12.09 -6.04 -18.62
C THR A 13 -13.13 -6.30 -17.52
N LEU A 14 -14.16 -7.11 -17.78
CA LEU A 14 -15.16 -7.45 -16.77
C LEU A 14 -14.55 -8.21 -15.58
N ASN A 15 -13.70 -9.19 -15.84
CA ASN A 15 -12.97 -9.89 -14.76
C ASN A 15 -12.14 -8.91 -13.93
N PHE A 16 -11.38 -8.02 -14.60
CA PHE A 16 -10.61 -7.00 -13.91
C PHE A 16 -11.48 -6.13 -12.99
N VAL A 17 -12.64 -5.67 -13.47
CA VAL A 17 -13.58 -4.86 -12.66
C VAL A 17 -14.09 -5.64 -11.44
N VAL A 18 -14.43 -6.93 -11.60
CA VAL A 18 -14.89 -7.78 -10.49
C VAL A 18 -13.79 -7.96 -9.44
N PHE A 19 -12.58 -8.32 -9.84
CA PHE A 19 -11.45 -8.47 -8.92
C PHE A 19 -11.07 -7.15 -8.25
N PHE A 20 -11.13 -6.05 -9.00
CA PHE A 20 -10.89 -4.72 -8.45
C PHE A 20 -11.92 -4.38 -7.36
N ALA A 21 -13.21 -4.59 -7.60
CA ALA A 21 -14.27 -4.28 -6.64
C ALA A 21 -14.14 -5.07 -5.33
N VAL A 22 -13.80 -6.36 -5.41
CA VAL A 22 -13.67 -7.24 -4.24
C VAL A 22 -12.41 -6.95 -3.42
N GLY A 23 -11.32 -6.54 -4.07
CA GLY A 23 -10.05 -6.30 -3.40
C GLY A 23 -9.70 -4.81 -3.31
N PRO A 24 -8.88 -4.27 -4.24
CA PRO A 24 -8.37 -2.90 -4.16
C PRO A 24 -9.44 -1.79 -4.06
N GLY A 25 -10.66 -2.03 -4.54
CA GLY A 25 -11.75 -1.06 -4.54
C GLY A 25 -12.41 -0.88 -3.16
N SER A 26 -12.43 -1.92 -2.32
CA SER A 26 -13.15 -1.91 -1.03
C SER A 26 -12.22 -2.05 0.17
N ILE A 27 -11.14 -2.84 0.05
CA ILE A 27 -10.21 -3.13 1.16
C ILE A 27 -9.55 -1.87 1.74
N PRO A 28 -9.04 -0.90 0.96
CA PRO A 28 -8.41 0.29 1.53
C PRO A 28 -9.34 1.10 2.43
N TRP A 29 -10.62 1.21 2.05
CA TRP A 29 -11.64 1.92 2.82
C TRP A 29 -12.03 1.21 4.11
N MET A 30 -12.03 -0.13 4.08
CA MET A 30 -12.28 -0.95 5.26
C MET A 30 -11.11 -0.89 6.23
N ILE A 31 -9.88 -1.07 5.74
CA ILE A 31 -8.66 -1.05 6.55
C ILE A 31 -8.49 0.30 7.25
N THR A 32 -8.78 1.43 6.60
CA THR A 32 -8.72 2.74 7.27
C THR A 32 -9.74 2.89 8.40
N ALA A 33 -10.88 2.21 8.35
CA ALA A 33 -11.82 2.18 9.48
C ALA A 33 -11.33 1.29 10.63
N GLU A 34 -10.62 0.20 10.33
CA GLU A 34 -10.11 -0.76 11.29
C GLU A 34 -8.78 -0.34 11.95
N LEU A 35 -7.93 0.40 11.23
CA LEU A 35 -6.62 0.85 11.72
C LEU A 35 -6.70 2.05 12.68
N PHE A 36 -7.74 2.87 12.58
CA PHE A 36 -7.85 4.12 13.35
C PHE A 36 -9.02 4.11 14.34
N SER A 37 -8.77 4.58 15.56
CA SER A 37 -9.80 4.77 16.58
C SER A 37 -10.74 5.91 16.18
N GLN A 38 -11.92 5.97 16.81
CA GLN A 38 -12.98 6.92 16.44
C GLN A 38 -12.50 8.39 16.41
N GLY A 39 -11.55 8.78 17.27
CA GLY A 39 -10.98 10.13 17.31
C GLY A 39 -10.21 10.53 16.04
N PRO A 40 -9.06 9.89 15.72
CA PRO A 40 -8.25 10.24 14.56
C PRO A 40 -8.81 9.78 13.20
N ARG A 41 -9.78 8.85 13.19
CA ARG A 41 -10.31 8.25 11.96
C ARG A 41 -10.81 9.26 10.91
N PRO A 42 -11.59 10.32 11.23
CA PRO A 42 -12.04 11.27 10.22
C PRO A 42 -10.90 12.03 9.54
N ALA A 43 -9.82 12.36 10.27
CA ALA A 43 -8.65 13.02 9.72
C ALA A 43 -7.87 12.07 8.79
N ALA A 44 -7.64 10.84 9.22
CA ALA A 44 -6.97 9.82 8.41
C ALA A 44 -7.75 9.51 7.11
N MET A 45 -9.08 9.36 7.21
CA MET A 45 -9.96 9.16 6.06
C MET A 45 -9.88 10.34 5.09
N SER A 46 -9.91 11.58 5.58
CA SER A 46 -9.82 12.78 4.72
C SER A 46 -8.53 12.83 3.92
N ILE A 47 -7.39 12.47 4.52
CA ILE A 47 -6.10 12.39 3.82
C ILE A 47 -6.11 11.25 2.79
N ALA A 48 -6.64 10.08 3.14
CA ALA A 48 -6.75 8.96 2.21
C ALA A 48 -7.62 9.31 0.99
N VAL A 49 -8.76 9.98 1.21
CA VAL A 49 -9.64 10.50 0.16
C VAL A 49 -8.89 11.51 -0.72
N LEU A 50 -8.20 12.48 -0.13
CA LEU A 50 -7.43 13.47 -0.87
C LEU A 50 -6.38 12.82 -1.78
N VAL A 51 -5.59 11.88 -1.24
CA VAL A 51 -4.58 11.14 -2.01
C VAL A 51 -5.22 10.34 -3.15
N ASN A 52 -6.36 9.70 -2.90
CA ASN A 52 -7.10 8.97 -3.92
C ASN A 52 -7.56 9.89 -5.08
N TRP A 53 -8.16 11.04 -4.76
CA TRP A 53 -8.61 11.99 -5.78
C TRP A 53 -7.44 12.64 -6.53
N MET A 54 -6.34 12.95 -5.85
CA MET A 54 -5.13 13.44 -6.52
C MET A 54 -4.55 12.40 -7.48
N ALA A 55 -4.46 11.13 -7.08
CA ALA A 55 -4.00 10.06 -7.95
C ALA A 55 -4.92 9.90 -9.18
N ASN A 56 -6.24 9.92 -8.97
CA ASN A 56 -7.21 9.90 -10.06
C ASN A 56 -7.04 11.09 -11.02
N PHE A 57 -6.78 12.29 -10.51
CA PHE A 57 -6.54 13.48 -11.32
C PHE A 57 -5.27 13.35 -12.17
N ILE A 58 -4.16 12.92 -11.56
CA ILE A 58 -2.88 12.69 -12.24
C ILE A 58 -3.05 11.66 -13.35
N VAL A 59 -3.72 10.55 -13.07
CA VAL A 59 -4.00 9.51 -14.08
C VAL A 59 -4.92 10.05 -15.17
N GLY A 60 -5.97 10.78 -14.81
CA GLY A 60 -6.92 11.35 -15.78
C GLY A 60 -6.28 12.29 -16.79
N ILE A 61 -5.34 13.15 -16.34
CA ILE A 61 -4.59 14.05 -17.24
C ILE A 61 -3.44 13.34 -17.95
N GLY A 62 -2.76 12.41 -17.28
CA GLY A 62 -1.60 11.72 -17.82
C GLY A 62 -1.93 10.61 -18.82
N PHE A 63 -3.11 9.98 -18.70
CA PHE A 63 -3.48 8.82 -19.50
C PHE A 63 -3.52 9.11 -21.02
N PRO A 64 -4.14 10.21 -21.51
CA PRO A 64 -4.12 10.52 -22.95
C PRO A 64 -2.69 10.66 -23.52
N SER A 65 -1.81 11.35 -22.79
CA SER A 65 -0.39 11.50 -23.17
C SER A 65 0.37 10.18 -23.15
N MET A 66 0.02 9.27 -22.22
CA MET A 66 0.64 7.95 -22.17
C MET A 66 0.10 7.03 -23.28
N MET A 67 -1.17 7.20 -23.68
CA MET A 67 -1.77 6.48 -24.79
C MET A 67 -1.16 6.87 -26.14
N SER A 68 -0.79 8.14 -26.33
CA SER A 68 -0.14 8.60 -27.57
C SER A 68 1.29 8.08 -27.74
N VAL A 69 2.00 7.80 -26.64
CA VAL A 69 3.41 7.32 -26.67
C VAL A 69 3.50 5.80 -26.67
N LEU A 70 2.66 5.12 -25.87
CA LEU A 70 2.76 3.67 -25.65
C LEU A 70 1.74 2.85 -26.45
N ASP A 71 0.68 3.47 -27.00
CA ASP A 71 -0.35 2.84 -27.82
C ASP A 71 -0.90 1.54 -27.17
N ASN A 72 -0.63 0.36 -27.75
CA ASN A 72 -1.09 -0.92 -27.21
C ASN A 72 -0.43 -1.31 -25.86
N TYR A 73 0.66 -0.65 -25.46
CA TYR A 73 1.42 -0.95 -24.25
C TYR A 73 1.07 -0.05 -23.06
N THR A 74 0.10 0.85 -23.19
CA THR A 74 -0.29 1.82 -22.14
C THR A 74 -0.73 1.18 -20.83
N PHE A 75 -1.16 -0.09 -20.84
CA PHE A 75 -1.53 -0.83 -19.62
C PHE A 75 -0.34 -1.48 -18.88
N LEU A 76 0.86 -1.58 -19.49
CA LEU A 76 2.03 -2.19 -18.85
C LEU A 76 2.50 -1.43 -17.60
N PRO A 77 2.61 -0.09 -17.60
CA PRO A 77 2.98 0.66 -16.40
C PRO A 77 2.00 0.45 -15.24
N PHE A 78 0.68 0.43 -15.51
CA PHE A 78 -0.33 0.15 -14.49
C PHE A 78 -0.22 -1.27 -13.93
N SER A 79 0.07 -2.25 -14.79
CA SER A 79 0.28 -3.64 -14.37
C SER A 79 1.52 -3.77 -13.46
N ALA A 80 2.59 -3.03 -13.75
CA ALA A 80 3.78 -2.97 -12.90
C ALA A 80 3.47 -2.34 -11.53
N PHE A 81 2.72 -1.22 -11.50
CA PHE A 81 2.27 -0.61 -10.25
C PHE A 81 1.38 -1.56 -9.43
N LEU A 82 0.46 -2.27 -10.07
CA LEU A 82 -0.37 -3.28 -9.39
C LEU A 82 0.48 -4.39 -8.76
N ALA A 83 1.51 -4.88 -9.46
CA ALA A 83 2.42 -5.87 -8.91
C ALA A 83 3.21 -5.33 -7.70
N ILE A 84 3.70 -4.09 -7.77
CA ILE A 84 4.39 -3.43 -6.65
C ILE A 84 3.46 -3.28 -5.45
N PHE A 85 2.22 -2.82 -5.67
CA PHE A 85 1.23 -2.69 -4.60
C PHE A 85 0.84 -4.04 -4.01
N TRP A 86 0.73 -5.09 -4.82
CA TRP A 86 0.47 -6.43 -4.32
C TRP A 86 1.61 -6.92 -3.41
N ILE A 87 2.87 -6.73 -3.81
CA ILE A 87 4.05 -7.07 -2.97
C ILE A 87 4.05 -6.25 -1.68
N PHE A 88 3.75 -4.95 -1.78
CA PHE A 88 3.67 -4.06 -0.63
C PHE A 88 2.59 -4.53 0.35
N THR A 89 1.37 -4.77 -0.14
CA THR A 89 0.26 -5.26 0.68
C THR A 89 0.64 -6.57 1.36
N TYR A 90 1.18 -7.53 0.61
CA TYR A 90 1.59 -8.82 1.17
C TYR A 90 2.64 -8.71 2.29
N LYS A 91 3.60 -7.77 2.18
CA LYS A 91 4.69 -7.63 3.16
C LYS A 91 4.43 -6.66 4.30
N LYS A 92 3.62 -5.62 4.09
CA LYS A 92 3.50 -4.47 4.99
C LYS A 92 2.14 -4.31 5.62
N VAL A 93 1.07 -4.81 5.00
CA VAL A 93 -0.29 -4.68 5.53
C VAL A 93 -0.58 -5.88 6.43
N PRO A 94 -0.74 -5.68 7.75
CA PRO A 94 -1.09 -6.77 8.65
C PRO A 94 -2.53 -7.24 8.38
N GLU A 95 -2.78 -8.53 8.54
CA GLU A 95 -4.14 -9.09 8.47
C GLU A 95 -4.97 -8.56 9.65
N THR A 96 -6.05 -7.83 9.34
CA THR A 96 -6.96 -7.21 10.32
C THR A 96 -8.22 -8.04 10.56
N LYS A 97 -8.50 -9.05 9.72
CA LYS A 97 -9.70 -9.87 9.83
C LYS A 97 -9.77 -10.61 11.18
N ASN A 98 -10.94 -10.54 11.82
CA ASN A 98 -11.25 -11.17 13.12
C ASN A 98 -10.36 -10.72 14.29
N LYS A 99 -9.68 -9.58 14.19
CA LYS A 99 -8.93 -8.99 15.30
C LYS A 99 -9.67 -7.81 15.89
N THR A 100 -9.59 -7.67 17.20
CA THR A 100 -10.07 -6.46 17.88
C THR A 100 -9.16 -5.28 17.54
N PHE A 101 -9.72 -4.08 17.64
CA PHE A 101 -8.96 -2.83 17.44
C PHE A 101 -7.71 -2.77 18.32
N GLU A 102 -7.80 -3.27 19.55
CA GLU A 102 -6.72 -3.26 20.53
C GLU A 102 -5.59 -4.22 20.15
N GLU A 103 -5.91 -5.40 19.60
CA GLU A 103 -4.92 -6.35 19.06
C GLU A 103 -4.22 -5.81 17.80
N ILE A 104 -4.95 -5.11 16.93
CA ILE A 104 -4.37 -4.43 15.77
C ILE A 104 -3.39 -3.36 16.24
N LEU A 105 -3.78 -2.53 17.22
CA LEU A 105 -2.90 -1.52 17.80
C LEU A 105 -1.68 -2.12 18.49
N ALA A 106 -1.83 -3.26 19.18
CA ALA A 106 -0.73 -3.99 19.80
C ALA A 106 0.29 -4.48 18.77
N LEU A 107 -0.15 -4.90 17.57
CA LEU A 107 0.76 -5.24 16.46
C LEU A 107 1.61 -4.04 16.01
N PHE A 108 1.01 -2.85 15.94
CA PHE A 108 1.74 -1.63 15.60
C PHE A 108 2.65 -1.16 16.76
N ARG A 109 2.20 -1.27 18.01
CA ARG A 109 2.97 -0.90 19.21
C ARG A 109 4.18 -1.80 19.41
N HIS A 110 4.01 -3.12 19.31
CA HIS A 110 5.10 -4.07 19.52
C HIS A 110 6.19 -3.93 18.44
N SER A 111 5.81 -3.54 17.22
CA SER A 111 6.75 -3.18 16.15
C SER A 111 7.60 -1.95 16.50
N HIS A 112 7.02 -0.97 17.19
CA HIS A 112 7.70 0.25 17.64
C HIS A 112 8.66 -0.03 18.81
N ASP A 113 8.22 -0.81 19.82
CA ASP A 113 9.03 -1.17 20.99
C ASP A 113 10.25 -2.02 20.60
N ARG A 114 10.10 -2.93 19.62
CA ARG A 114 11.22 -3.73 19.08
C ARG A 114 12.23 -2.88 18.30
N TYR A 115 11.79 -1.81 17.64
CA TYR A 115 12.66 -0.88 16.93
C TYR A 115 13.46 -0.04 17.93
N ASP A 116 12.83 0.48 18.98
CA ASP A 116 13.48 1.28 20.01
C ASP A 116 14.50 0.45 20.82
N GLY A 117 14.13 -0.78 21.19
CA GLY A 117 15.06 -1.72 21.86
C GLY A 117 16.29 -2.06 21.03
N LYS A 118 16.15 -2.27 19.71
CA LYS A 118 17.30 -2.46 18.81
C LYS A 118 18.17 -1.21 18.68
N LYS A 119 17.55 -0.03 18.65
CA LYS A 119 18.26 1.24 18.56
C LYS A 119 19.08 1.48 19.82
N GLN A 120 18.51 1.27 21.01
CA GLN A 120 19.23 1.37 22.29
C GLN A 120 20.38 0.36 22.38
N MET A 121 20.16 -0.88 21.96
CA MET A 121 21.20 -1.91 21.99
C MET A 121 22.36 -1.62 21.03
N ASN A 122 22.07 -1.09 19.82
CA ASN A 122 23.11 -0.64 18.90
C ASN A 122 23.90 0.56 19.45
N VAL A 123 23.23 1.52 20.09
CA VAL A 123 23.89 2.66 20.73
C VAL A 123 24.80 2.19 21.86
N LEU A 124 24.32 1.31 22.75
CA LEU A 124 25.12 0.75 23.83
C LEU A 124 26.34 -0.01 23.29
N SER A 125 26.15 -0.87 22.28
CA SER A 125 27.27 -1.59 21.67
C SER A 125 28.31 -0.65 21.05
N SER A 126 27.87 0.46 20.46
CA SER A 126 28.74 1.50 19.88
C SER A 126 29.52 2.25 20.96
N SER A 127 28.89 2.56 22.11
CA SER A 127 29.53 3.18 23.26
C SER A 127 30.62 2.27 23.84
N TYR A 128 30.32 1.00 24.06
CA TYR A 128 31.30 0.01 24.53
C TYR A 128 32.50 -0.15 23.58
N THR A 129 32.28 -0.20 22.26
CA THR A 129 33.40 -0.28 21.29
C THR A 129 34.24 1.00 21.25
N THR A 130 33.64 2.17 21.54
CA THR A 130 34.37 3.45 21.54
C THR A 130 35.28 3.56 22.77
N GLU A 131 34.80 3.13 23.94
CA GLU A 131 35.60 3.07 25.18
C GLU A 131 36.80 2.11 25.03
N MET A 132 36.60 0.94 24.42
CA MET A 132 37.68 -0.05 24.20
C MET A 132 38.80 0.43 23.27
N HIS A 133 38.52 1.39 22.37
CA HIS A 133 39.51 1.98 21.47
C HIS A 133 40.27 3.16 22.09
N GLN A 134 39.78 3.71 23.20
CA GLN A 134 40.38 4.87 23.86
C GLN A 134 41.36 4.48 24.98
N ASP A 135 41.27 3.23 25.46
CA ASP A 135 42.16 2.62 26.46
C ASP A 135 43.35 1.83 25.85
N GLN A 136 43.55 1.89 24.52
CA GLN A 136 44.74 1.37 23.82
C GLN A 136 45.64 2.50 23.32
#